data_AF-A0A093XYB1-F1
#
_entry.id   AF-A0A093XYB1-F1
#
_cell.length_a   1.000
_cell.length_b   1.000
_cell.length_c   1.000
_cell.angle_alpha   90.00
_cell.angle_beta   90.00
_cell.angle_gamma   90.00
#
_symmetry.space_group_name_H-M   'P 1'
#
loop_
_entity.id
_entity.type
_entity.pdbx_description
1 polymer ?
#
loop_
_entity_poly.entity_id
_entity_poly.type
_entity_poly.pdbx_seq_one_letter_code
_entity_poly.pdbx_strand_id
1 'polypeptide(L)'
;MAIPSQEATLPLSPAPNPSASRAADEAPMRDKMRGDIHPSVIQQGQPGAESFVLSEWQCRHEPRPRTPRLAAFLRVIERISGGWWRYIASAHYTFHTNTTWLRKSFDSKCGQVAYKITTMPGNKYRIYIAAYVRDGISSHYELEPQYGYAMYHWGIWIEPKNGGGKGQSFHVREHEPMNSASGPIPGGWNFEMQTEDGSTNPRLVGRLMIGKLPSGKVYDEIEEFLCKLPLPVEGTDENCISWVKTAIEAFQKSSPRPWAEGFNVDKFMVVAFEKFKKWHRRDDWQFSNIKVNYTDNRRFP
;
A
#
# COMPACT_ATOMS: atom_id res chain seq x y z
N MET A 1 -13.72 -84.29 -43.51
CA MET A 1 -12.45 -83.56 -43.66
C MET A 1 -12.41 -82.48 -42.60
N ALA A 2 -11.35 -82.49 -41.79
CA ALA A 2 -11.14 -81.63 -40.65
C ALA A 2 -10.70 -80.21 -41.04
N ILE A 3 -10.98 -79.21 -40.19
CA ILE A 3 -10.06 -78.22 -39.58
C ILE A 3 -10.85 -77.49 -38.48
N PRO A 4 -10.34 -77.39 -37.22
CA PRO A 4 -10.96 -76.61 -36.14
C PRO A 4 -10.32 -75.22 -35.99
N SER A 5 -11.12 -74.23 -35.59
CA SER A 5 -10.63 -72.90 -35.19
C SER A 5 -10.34 -72.86 -33.69
N GLN A 6 -9.15 -72.33 -33.36
CA GLN A 6 -8.61 -72.22 -32.02
C GLN A 6 -9.17 -71.01 -31.25
N GLU A 7 -9.46 -71.24 -29.98
CA GLU A 7 -9.82 -70.27 -28.96
C GLU A 7 -8.53 -69.81 -28.24
N ALA A 8 -8.26 -68.51 -28.23
CA ALA A 8 -7.05 -67.94 -27.64
C ALA A 8 -7.34 -67.41 -26.23
N THR A 9 -6.80 -68.11 -25.23
CA THR A 9 -6.81 -67.75 -23.80
C THR A 9 -5.82 -66.62 -23.50
N LEU A 10 -6.30 -65.53 -22.90
CA LEU A 10 -5.46 -64.45 -22.37
C LEU A 10 -4.93 -64.79 -20.96
N PRO A 11 -3.67 -64.46 -20.62
CA PRO A 11 -3.11 -64.71 -19.29
C PRO A 11 -3.51 -63.65 -18.26
N LEU A 12 -3.89 -64.13 -17.07
CA LEU A 12 -4.18 -63.37 -15.85
C LEU A 12 -2.90 -62.71 -15.29
N SER A 13 -2.97 -61.41 -15.01
CA SER A 13 -1.95 -60.65 -14.28
C SER A 13 -1.92 -61.00 -12.78
N PRO A 14 -0.74 -61.04 -12.13
CA PRO A 14 -0.62 -61.32 -10.71
C PRO A 14 -0.90 -60.09 -9.82
N ALA A 15 -1.50 -60.35 -8.66
CA ALA A 15 -1.86 -59.37 -7.63
C ALA A 15 -0.63 -58.76 -6.90
N PRO A 16 -0.74 -57.55 -6.33
CA PRO A 16 0.36 -56.90 -5.64
C PRO A 16 0.55 -57.38 -4.19
N ASN A 17 1.81 -57.63 -3.82
CA ASN A 17 2.26 -57.93 -2.46
C ASN A 17 2.16 -56.69 -1.54
N PRO A 18 1.68 -56.84 -0.29
CA PRO A 18 1.80 -55.82 0.74
C PRO A 18 3.07 -56.02 1.56
N SER A 19 3.51 -54.92 2.21
CA SER A 19 4.51 -54.80 3.28
C SER A 19 5.97 -54.45 2.88
N ALA A 20 6.30 -53.17 3.09
CA ALA A 20 7.59 -52.74 3.64
C ALA A 20 7.43 -51.33 4.23
N SER A 21 7.31 -51.27 5.56
CA SER A 21 7.45 -50.09 6.38
C SER A 21 8.93 -49.67 6.44
N ARG A 22 9.22 -48.39 6.25
CA ARG A 22 10.43 -47.79 6.85
C ARG A 22 10.25 -46.29 7.07
N ALA A 23 10.61 -45.92 8.30
CA ALA A 23 10.44 -44.64 8.94
C ALA A 23 11.10 -43.48 8.20
N ALA A 24 10.39 -42.36 8.22
CA ALA A 24 10.95 -41.04 8.05
C ALA A 24 11.53 -40.60 9.40
N ASP A 25 12.81 -40.25 9.41
CA ASP A 25 13.40 -39.39 10.44
C ASP A 25 13.70 -38.05 9.78
N GLU A 26 12.95 -37.04 10.22
CA GLU A 26 13.15 -35.64 9.94
C GLU A 26 14.36 -35.13 10.74
N ALA A 27 15.27 -34.43 10.08
CA ALA A 27 16.27 -33.59 10.72
C ALA A 27 16.21 -32.17 10.12
N PRO A 28 16.21 -31.11 10.96
CA PRO A 28 16.01 -29.74 10.49
C PRO A 28 17.28 -29.15 9.88
N MET A 29 17.18 -28.76 8.60
CA MET A 29 18.21 -28.02 7.87
C MET A 29 18.13 -26.53 8.25
N ARG A 30 18.63 -26.17 9.43
CA ARG A 30 18.91 -24.78 9.84
C ARG A 30 20.34 -24.69 10.35
N ASP A 31 21.31 -24.59 9.44
CA ASP A 31 22.55 -23.87 9.68
C ASP A 31 23.36 -23.81 8.37
N LYS A 32 23.45 -22.64 7.74
CA LYS A 32 24.48 -22.25 6.76
C LYS A 32 24.11 -20.90 6.13
N MET A 33 24.35 -19.80 6.83
CA MET A 33 24.83 -18.54 6.26
C MET A 33 25.54 -17.74 7.36
N ARG A 34 26.80 -18.08 7.65
CA ARG A 34 27.75 -17.15 8.27
C ARG A 34 28.49 -16.47 7.13
N GLY A 35 28.19 -15.19 6.90
CA GLY A 35 28.99 -14.29 6.11
C GLY A 35 29.67 -13.30 7.04
N ASP A 36 31.00 -13.32 7.04
CA ASP A 36 31.85 -12.45 7.84
C ASP A 36 31.71 -10.99 7.40
N ILE A 37 31.35 -10.10 8.33
CA ILE A 37 31.42 -8.64 8.13
C ILE A 37 32.46 -8.08 9.10
N HIS A 38 33.52 -7.52 8.51
CA HIS A 38 34.57 -6.76 9.18
C HIS A 38 34.01 -5.40 9.68
N PRO A 39 34.16 -5.01 10.95
CA PRO A 39 33.73 -3.71 11.41
C PRO A 39 34.82 -2.65 11.18
N SER A 40 34.48 -1.61 10.44
CA SER A 40 35.25 -0.37 10.34
C SER A 40 34.84 0.63 11.43
N VAL A 41 35.87 1.13 12.10
CA VAL A 41 35.95 2.12 13.18
C VAL A 41 35.35 3.47 12.79
N ILE A 42 34.47 4.07 13.62
CA ILE A 42 34.35 5.54 13.80
C ILE A 42 33.99 5.87 15.27
N GLN A 43 34.69 6.88 15.81
CA GLN A 43 34.62 7.44 17.17
C GLN A 43 33.45 8.42 17.39
N GLN A 44 32.86 8.30 18.59
CA GLN A 44 32.39 9.29 19.58
C GLN A 44 31.84 10.68 19.16
N GLY A 45 30.66 11.00 19.73
CA GLY A 45 30.20 12.37 19.99
C GLY A 45 28.77 12.44 20.54
N GLN A 46 28.61 12.63 21.85
CA GLN A 46 27.41 13.06 22.59
C GLN A 46 27.82 14.26 23.48
N PRO A 47 26.94 14.99 24.21
CA PRO A 47 25.49 14.82 24.44
C PRO A 47 24.66 16.14 24.37
N GLY A 48 23.33 16.03 24.56
CA GLY A 48 22.56 17.14 25.14
C GLY A 48 21.04 17.01 25.03
N ALA A 49 20.41 16.66 26.17
CA ALA A 49 19.17 17.22 26.75
C ALA A 49 17.87 17.22 25.90
N GLU A 50 16.65 17.00 26.40
CA GLU A 50 16.07 16.97 27.75
C GLU A 50 14.73 16.22 27.65
N SER A 51 14.41 15.44 28.67
CA SER A 51 13.16 14.70 28.81
C SER A 51 12.09 15.56 29.47
N PHE A 52 10.89 15.64 28.88
CA PHE A 52 9.67 16.02 29.60
C PHE A 52 8.71 14.82 29.67
N VAL A 53 8.50 14.38 30.90
CA VAL A 53 7.49 13.41 31.32
C VAL A 53 6.26 14.21 31.75
N LEU A 54 5.09 13.92 31.16
CA LEU A 54 3.81 14.19 31.83
C LEU A 54 2.94 12.94 31.72
N SER A 55 2.67 12.41 32.90
CA SER A 55 1.88 11.24 33.23
C SER A 55 0.38 11.55 33.28
N GLU A 56 -0.39 10.49 33.05
CA GLU A 56 -1.70 10.18 33.65
C GLU A 56 -2.86 11.19 33.52
N TRP A 57 -3.85 10.83 32.69
CA TRP A 57 -5.25 11.08 33.04
C TRP A 57 -6.08 9.82 32.79
N GLN A 58 -6.68 9.34 33.88
CA GLN A 58 -7.55 8.18 33.95
C GLN A 58 -8.91 8.44 33.28
N CYS A 59 -9.37 7.41 32.58
CA CYS A 59 -10.66 7.31 31.91
C CYS A 59 -11.73 6.84 32.90
N ARG A 60 -12.87 7.54 33.01
CA ARG A 60 -14.18 6.93 33.31
C ARG A 60 -15.37 7.86 33.04
N HIS A 61 -16.34 7.25 32.35
CA HIS A 61 -17.79 7.52 32.30
C HIS A 61 -18.36 8.63 31.37
N GLU A 62 -18.90 8.14 30.25
CA GLU A 62 -20.11 8.63 29.56
C GLU A 62 -21.32 8.78 30.53
N PRO A 63 -22.34 9.63 30.25
CA PRO A 63 -23.09 9.63 28.99
C PRO A 63 -23.50 10.98 28.37
N ARG A 64 -23.82 10.94 27.06
CA ARG A 64 -24.54 11.97 26.27
C ARG A 64 -25.95 12.25 26.86
N PRO A 65 -26.76 13.26 26.41
CA PRO A 65 -26.66 14.06 25.16
C PRO A 65 -27.10 15.56 25.23
N ARG A 66 -27.02 16.20 24.05
CA ARG A 66 -27.80 17.36 23.52
C ARG A 66 -27.07 18.72 23.44
N THR A 67 -26.83 19.10 22.18
CA THR A 67 -26.63 20.45 21.60
C THR A 67 -27.80 21.39 21.98
N PRO A 68 -27.66 22.75 22.00
CA PRO A 68 -27.07 23.54 20.91
C PRO A 68 -26.23 24.77 21.37
N ARG A 69 -24.90 24.71 21.18
CA ARG A 69 -24.01 25.88 21.26
C ARG A 69 -23.54 26.30 19.87
N LEU A 70 -24.45 26.86 19.06
CA LEU A 70 -24.08 27.65 17.87
C LEU A 70 -24.85 28.98 17.78
N ALA A 71 -25.93 29.15 18.55
CA ALA A 71 -26.71 30.39 18.59
C ALA A 71 -26.10 31.50 19.47
N ALA A 72 -25.17 31.18 20.37
CA ALA A 72 -24.54 32.18 21.25
C ALA A 72 -23.34 32.89 20.61
N PHE A 73 -22.68 32.28 19.63
CA PHE A 73 -21.52 32.88 18.95
C PHE A 73 -21.92 33.89 17.88
N LEU A 74 -23.12 33.75 17.29
CA LEU A 74 -23.63 34.66 16.27
C LEU A 74 -24.25 35.95 16.85
N ARG A 75 -24.68 35.95 18.13
CA ARG A 75 -25.23 37.17 18.79
C ARG A 75 -24.16 38.15 19.30
N VAL A 76 -22.89 37.73 19.38
CA VAL A 76 -21.78 38.63 19.73
C VAL A 76 -21.32 39.43 18.50
N ILE A 77 -21.46 38.88 17.29
CA ILE A 77 -21.06 39.57 16.05
C ILE A 77 -22.11 40.61 15.61
N GLU A 78 -23.39 40.42 15.93
CA GLU A 78 -24.45 41.41 15.62
C GLU A 78 -24.42 42.66 16.52
N ARG A 79 -23.71 42.63 17.66
CA ARG A 79 -23.65 43.77 18.59
C ARG A 79 -22.44 44.68 18.39
N ILE A 80 -21.47 44.28 17.57
CA ILE A 80 -20.26 45.05 17.26
C ILE A 80 -20.41 45.85 15.95
N SER A 81 -21.35 45.51 15.07
CA SER A 81 -21.56 46.18 13.78
C SER A 81 -22.60 47.32 13.86
N GLY A 82 -22.46 48.17 14.89
CA GLY A 82 -23.21 49.42 15.02
C GLY A 82 -23.25 50.18 13.69
N GLY A 83 -24.46 50.48 13.23
CA GLY A 83 -24.76 50.88 11.87
C GLY A 83 -23.89 52.01 11.32
N TRP A 84 -23.02 51.65 10.39
CA TRP A 84 -22.35 52.55 9.45
C TRP A 84 -22.37 51.86 8.07
N TRP A 85 -23.50 51.94 7.38
CA TRP A 85 -23.60 51.60 5.95
C TRP A 85 -23.88 52.86 5.15
N ARG A 86 -22.80 53.57 4.82
CA ARG A 86 -22.68 54.38 3.59
C ARG A 86 -21.19 54.71 3.42
N TYR A 87 -20.66 54.27 2.27
CA TYR A 87 -19.28 54.47 1.80
C TYR A 87 -18.17 53.80 2.62
N ILE A 88 -17.66 52.65 2.17
CA ILE A 88 -16.23 52.41 1.84
C ILE A 88 -16.18 51.22 0.84
N ALA A 89 -15.43 51.42 -0.23
CA ALA A 89 -15.13 50.45 -1.28
C ALA A 89 -14.24 49.30 -0.75
N SER A 90 -14.45 48.10 -1.29
CA SER A 90 -13.49 46.99 -1.36
C SER A 90 -12.57 46.79 -0.14
N ALA A 91 -13.09 46.20 0.95
CA ALA A 91 -12.26 45.55 1.95
C ALA A 91 -12.16 44.05 1.61
N HIS A 92 -11.02 43.65 1.05
CA HIS A 92 -10.65 42.24 0.94
C HIS A 92 -10.26 41.74 2.34
N TYR A 93 -11.14 40.97 2.98
CA TYR A 93 -10.73 40.17 4.14
C TYR A 93 -10.24 38.81 3.65
N THR A 94 -8.93 38.60 3.73
CA THR A 94 -8.29 37.31 3.45
C THR A 94 -8.15 36.57 4.77
N PHE A 95 -8.90 35.47 4.93
CA PHE A 95 -8.60 34.48 5.97
C PHE A 95 -7.72 33.41 5.34
N HIS A 96 -6.53 33.20 5.90
CA HIS A 96 -5.62 32.13 5.50
C HIS A 96 -5.82 30.93 6.42
N THR A 97 -6.45 29.90 5.90
CA THR A 97 -6.13 28.52 6.25
C THR A 97 -5.74 27.82 4.94
N ASN A 98 -4.65 27.06 4.98
CA ASN A 98 -4.10 26.43 3.79
C ASN A 98 -5.17 25.61 3.06
N THR A 99 -5.40 25.94 1.77
CA THR A 99 -6.10 25.18 0.71
C THR A 99 -7.57 25.45 0.32
N THR A 100 -8.27 26.47 0.83
CA THR A 100 -9.66 26.74 0.35
C THR A 100 -9.94 28.21 0.02
N TRP A 101 -10.29 28.46 -1.25
CA TRP A 101 -10.81 29.76 -1.70
C TRP A 101 -12.34 29.70 -1.80
N LEU A 102 -13.03 30.54 -1.02
CA LEU A 102 -14.48 30.75 -1.13
C LEU A 102 -14.73 31.92 -2.10
N ARG A 103 -15.15 31.63 -3.33
CA ARG A 103 -15.63 32.66 -4.26
C ARG A 103 -17.14 32.83 -4.09
N LYS A 104 -17.56 33.99 -3.55
CA LYS A 104 -18.98 34.38 -3.57
C LYS A 104 -19.40 34.72 -5.00
N SER A 105 -20.35 33.99 -5.54
CA SER A 105 -21.11 34.35 -6.73
C SER A 105 -22.51 34.68 -6.28
N PHE A 106 -22.97 35.91 -6.52
CA PHE A 106 -24.32 36.34 -6.18
C PHE A 106 -25.22 36.03 -7.38
N ASP A 107 -26.09 35.02 -7.26
CA ASP A 107 -27.18 34.80 -8.21
C ASP A 107 -28.40 35.57 -7.70
N SER A 108 -28.84 36.58 -8.46
CA SER A 108 -29.78 37.59 -7.98
C SER A 108 -31.24 37.16 -8.01
N LYS A 109 -31.56 35.91 -8.38
CA LYS A 109 -32.96 35.49 -8.63
C LYS A 109 -33.58 34.58 -7.56
N CYS A 110 -32.80 33.97 -6.68
CA CYS A 110 -33.32 33.24 -5.52
C CYS A 110 -32.29 33.46 -4.41
N GLY A 111 -32.70 33.91 -3.22
CA GLY A 111 -31.82 34.24 -2.09
C GLY A 111 -31.07 33.04 -1.46
N GLN A 112 -30.61 32.09 -2.27
CA GLN A 112 -29.76 30.98 -1.87
C GLN A 112 -28.30 31.29 -2.17
N VAL A 113 -27.49 31.37 -1.11
CA VAL A 113 -26.04 31.43 -1.23
C VAL A 113 -25.53 30.02 -1.54
N ALA A 114 -25.39 29.70 -2.83
CA ALA A 114 -24.72 28.49 -3.26
C ALA A 114 -23.20 28.70 -3.18
N TYR A 115 -22.54 28.04 -2.23
CA TYR A 115 -21.08 27.95 -2.20
C TYR A 115 -20.63 26.91 -3.23
N LYS A 116 -20.19 27.38 -4.40
CA LYS A 116 -19.48 26.54 -5.37
C LYS A 116 -18.07 26.32 -4.85
N ILE A 117 -17.84 25.19 -4.18
CA ILE A 117 -16.49 24.73 -3.85
C ILE A 117 -15.79 24.48 -5.17
N THR A 118 -15.00 25.45 -5.61
CA THR A 118 -14.16 25.30 -6.79
C THR A 118 -12.87 24.68 -6.25
N THR A 119 -12.83 23.35 -6.18
CA THR A 119 -11.56 22.66 -5.92
C THR A 119 -10.62 23.11 -7.02
N MET A 120 -9.53 23.80 -6.65
CA MET A 120 -8.36 23.88 -7.52
C MET A 120 -8.08 22.46 -8.03
N PRO A 121 -7.63 22.26 -9.28
CA PRO A 121 -7.30 20.94 -9.77
C PRO A 121 -6.11 20.41 -8.97
N GLY A 122 -6.39 19.87 -7.78
CA GLY A 122 -5.43 19.20 -6.93
C GLY A 122 -4.89 18.03 -7.73
N ASN A 123 -3.60 17.76 -7.54
CA ASN A 123 -2.94 16.65 -8.21
C ASN A 123 -3.77 15.39 -8.03
N LYS A 124 -4.29 14.85 -9.13
CA LYS A 124 -5.02 13.57 -9.11
C LYS A 124 -3.97 12.48 -8.90
N TYR A 125 -3.94 11.90 -7.71
CA TYR A 125 -3.03 10.80 -7.42
C TYR A 125 -3.55 9.49 -8.02
N ARG A 126 -2.61 8.62 -8.35
CA ARG A 126 -2.82 7.30 -8.93
C ARG A 126 -2.29 6.26 -7.96
N ILE A 127 -3.04 5.19 -7.81
CA ILE A 127 -2.66 4.04 -6.99
C ILE A 127 -2.16 2.96 -7.92
N TYR A 128 -0.94 2.48 -7.66
CA TYR A 128 -0.33 1.39 -8.38
C TYR A 128 0.08 0.27 -7.43
N ILE A 129 0.17 -0.93 -7.99
CA ILE A 129 0.94 -2.02 -7.42
C ILE A 129 2.32 -1.99 -8.06
N ALA A 130 3.36 -1.98 -7.25
CA ALA A 130 4.75 -1.97 -7.66
C ALA A 130 5.41 -3.31 -7.33
N ALA A 131 6.33 -3.73 -8.21
CA ALA A 131 7.21 -4.85 -7.96
C ALA A 131 8.67 -4.41 -7.97
N TYR A 132 9.44 -4.99 -7.06
CA TYR A 132 10.86 -4.72 -6.88
C TYR A 132 11.66 -6.02 -6.96
N VAL A 133 12.85 -5.94 -7.54
CA VAL A 133 13.84 -7.00 -7.52
C VAL A 133 14.26 -7.29 -6.07
N ARG A 134 14.34 -8.58 -5.76
CA ARG A 134 14.91 -9.15 -4.54
C ARG A 134 16.29 -9.67 -4.86
N ASP A 135 17.28 -9.15 -4.13
CA ASP A 135 18.67 -9.56 -4.28
C ASP A 135 18.80 -11.07 -4.03
N GLY A 136 19.49 -11.78 -4.92
CA GLY A 136 19.68 -13.23 -4.83
C GLY A 136 18.46 -14.10 -5.16
N ILE A 137 17.31 -13.52 -5.51
CA ILE A 137 16.10 -14.28 -5.88
C ILE A 137 15.65 -13.89 -7.29
N SER A 138 15.31 -12.62 -7.55
CA SER A 138 14.68 -12.27 -8.83
C SER A 138 15.58 -12.50 -10.04
N SER A 139 16.90 -12.41 -9.86
CA SER A 139 17.91 -12.63 -10.90
C SER A 139 18.11 -14.11 -11.26
N HIS A 140 17.58 -15.04 -10.44
CA HIS A 140 17.71 -16.49 -10.60
C HIS A 140 16.38 -17.06 -11.09
N TYR A 141 16.15 -17.03 -12.40
CA TYR A 141 14.87 -17.45 -13.00
C TYR A 141 14.53 -18.92 -12.75
N GLU A 142 15.54 -19.75 -12.52
CA GLU A 142 15.41 -21.14 -12.10
C GLU A 142 14.66 -21.32 -10.78
N LEU A 143 14.59 -20.27 -9.94
CA LEU A 143 13.87 -20.27 -8.66
C LEU A 143 12.37 -19.96 -8.82
N GLU A 144 11.90 -19.61 -10.03
CA GLU A 144 10.48 -19.30 -10.30
C GLU A 144 9.51 -20.40 -9.82
N PRO A 145 9.77 -21.71 -10.05
CA PRO A 145 8.87 -22.77 -9.56
C PRO A 145 8.76 -22.84 -8.03
N GLN A 146 9.80 -22.42 -7.31
CA GLN A 146 9.86 -22.45 -5.85
C GLN A 146 9.22 -21.20 -5.22
N TYR A 147 9.52 -20.02 -5.76
CA TYR A 147 9.11 -18.75 -5.15
C TYR A 147 7.84 -18.15 -5.76
N GLY A 148 7.49 -18.49 -7.00
CA GLY A 148 6.30 -17.96 -7.68
C GLY A 148 6.21 -16.43 -7.59
N TYR A 149 5.13 -15.91 -7.01
CA TYR A 149 4.95 -14.47 -6.81
C TYR A 149 6.02 -13.83 -5.91
N ALA A 150 6.63 -14.59 -5.00
CA ALA A 150 7.68 -14.13 -4.11
C ALA A 150 9.04 -13.96 -4.80
N MET A 151 9.11 -14.24 -6.11
CA MET A 151 10.23 -13.83 -6.96
C MET A 151 10.44 -12.32 -6.93
N TYR A 152 9.43 -11.52 -6.60
CA TYR A 152 9.53 -10.08 -6.43
C TYR A 152 9.07 -9.66 -5.04
N HIS A 153 9.57 -8.51 -4.58
CA HIS A 153 8.97 -7.81 -3.45
C HIS A 153 7.83 -6.92 -3.97
N TRP A 154 6.70 -6.91 -3.29
CA TRP A 154 5.50 -6.20 -3.74
C TRP A 154 5.17 -5.05 -2.78
N GLY A 155 4.65 -3.95 -3.34
CA GLY A 155 4.21 -2.79 -2.56
C GLY A 155 3.13 -1.98 -3.27
N ILE A 156 2.57 -1.02 -2.54
CA ILE A 156 1.68 0.00 -3.07
C ILE A 156 2.51 1.23 -3.44
N TRP A 157 2.27 1.80 -4.61
CA TRP A 157 2.91 3.03 -5.05
C TRP A 157 1.86 4.11 -5.32
N ILE A 158 2.07 5.30 -4.76
CA ILE A 158 1.21 6.46 -4.95
C ILE A 158 2.02 7.58 -5.59
N GLU A 159 1.56 8.08 -6.74
CA GLU A 159 2.17 9.24 -7.41
C GLU A 159 1.13 10.19 -8.00
N PRO A 160 1.46 11.49 -8.15
CA PRO A 160 0.64 12.40 -8.94
C PRO A 160 0.55 11.91 -10.39
N LYS A 161 -0.60 12.11 -11.05
CA LYS A 161 -0.78 11.79 -12.47
C LYS A 161 0.34 12.30 -13.38
N ASN A 162 0.88 13.49 -13.06
CA ASN A 162 1.95 14.15 -13.82
C ASN A 162 3.26 14.21 -13.02
N GLY A 163 3.47 13.30 -12.06
CA GLY A 163 4.62 13.32 -11.13
C GLY A 163 5.95 12.86 -11.72
N GLY A 164 6.02 12.51 -13.01
CA GLY A 164 7.27 12.10 -13.66
C GLY A 164 7.88 10.78 -13.15
N GLY A 165 7.17 10.04 -12.30
CA GLY A 165 7.71 8.86 -11.62
C GLY A 165 8.07 9.09 -10.16
N LYS A 166 7.95 10.31 -9.63
CA LYS A 166 8.10 10.62 -8.20
C LYS A 166 6.85 10.26 -7.43
N GLY A 167 7.02 9.52 -6.34
CA GLY A 167 5.90 9.04 -5.53
C GLY A 167 6.33 8.57 -4.16
N GLN A 168 5.38 7.94 -3.48
CA GLN A 168 5.62 7.22 -2.24
C GLN A 168 5.33 5.74 -2.45
N SER A 169 6.23 4.92 -1.95
CA SER A 169 6.14 3.48 -1.88
C SER A 169 5.76 3.07 -0.46
N PHE A 170 4.80 2.17 -0.35
CA PHE A 170 4.33 1.59 0.91
C PHE A 170 4.43 0.09 0.80
N HIS A 171 5.07 -0.55 1.76
CA HIS A 171 5.24 -2.00 1.75
C HIS A 171 5.45 -2.54 3.15
N VAL A 172 5.39 -3.86 3.28
CA VAL A 172 5.76 -4.56 4.51
C VAL A 172 7.03 -5.35 4.29
N ARG A 173 7.93 -5.34 5.27
CA ARG A 173 9.18 -6.11 5.26
C ARG A 173 9.32 -6.87 6.57
N GLU A 174 9.68 -8.15 6.46
CA GLU A 174 10.11 -8.94 7.60
C GLU A 174 11.56 -8.59 7.92
N HIS A 175 11.82 -8.27 9.18
CA HIS A 175 13.18 -8.10 9.70
C HIS A 175 13.46 -9.20 10.71
N GLU A 176 14.64 -9.79 10.64
CA GLU A 176 15.07 -10.72 11.68
C GLU A 176 15.35 -9.97 12.99
N PRO A 177 15.19 -10.64 14.15
CA PRO A 177 15.62 -10.07 15.42
C PRO A 177 17.09 -9.65 15.35
N MET A 178 17.39 -8.41 15.74
CA MET A 178 18.72 -7.84 15.64
C MET A 178 19.16 -7.27 16.98
N ASN A 179 20.45 -7.40 17.29
CA ASN A 179 21.02 -6.76 18.47
C ASN A 179 21.42 -5.32 18.12
N SER A 180 20.98 -4.34 18.91
CA SER A 180 21.43 -2.96 18.82
C SER A 180 22.15 -2.54 20.11
N ALA A 181 22.88 -1.43 20.07
CA ALA A 181 23.49 -0.83 21.26
C ALA A 181 22.44 -0.46 22.34
N SER A 182 21.18 -0.27 21.94
CA SER A 182 20.04 0.05 22.81
C SER A 182 19.28 -1.20 23.28
N GLY A 183 19.73 -2.41 22.92
CA GLY A 183 19.09 -3.68 23.26
C GLY A 183 18.58 -4.47 22.04
N PRO A 184 17.96 -5.64 22.27
CA PRO A 184 17.39 -6.46 21.20
C PRO A 184 16.24 -5.74 20.52
N ILE A 185 16.32 -5.62 19.20
CA ILE A 185 15.20 -5.22 18.35
C ILE A 185 14.44 -6.50 18.02
N PRO A 186 13.17 -6.63 18.43
CA PRO A 186 12.38 -7.80 18.07
C PRO A 186 12.26 -7.87 16.55
N GLY A 187 12.34 -9.09 16.03
CA GLY A 187 12.05 -9.34 14.62
C GLY A 187 10.57 -9.12 14.32
N GLY A 188 10.24 -9.30 13.05
CA GLY A 188 8.86 -9.36 12.58
C GLY A 188 8.57 -8.47 11.39
N TRP A 189 7.29 -8.43 11.04
CA TRP A 189 6.78 -7.64 9.94
C TRP A 189 6.65 -6.17 10.34
N ASN A 190 7.20 -5.30 9.51
CA ASN A 190 7.14 -3.86 9.69
C ASN A 190 6.53 -3.20 8.44
N PHE A 191 5.64 -2.23 8.66
CA PHE A 191 5.16 -1.35 7.62
C PHE A 191 6.17 -0.21 7.39
N GLU A 192 6.55 0.00 6.14
CA GLU A 192 7.51 1.02 5.72
C GLU A 192 6.90 1.91 4.64
N MET A 193 7.19 3.21 4.74
CA MET A 193 6.89 4.21 3.72
C MET A 193 8.21 4.85 3.26
N GLN A 194 8.39 4.97 1.94
CA GLN A 194 9.57 5.61 1.35
C GLN A 194 9.16 6.57 0.25
N THR A 195 9.81 7.74 0.21
CA THR A 195 9.71 8.64 -0.95
C THR A 195 10.70 8.17 -2.00
N GLU A 196 10.20 7.93 -3.21
CA GLU A 196 10.98 7.30 -4.26
C GLU A 196 10.76 7.99 -5.62
N ASP A 197 11.74 7.84 -6.52
CA ASP A 197 11.63 8.20 -7.94
C ASP A 197 11.85 6.94 -8.78
N GLY A 198 10.81 6.54 -9.53
CA GLY A 198 10.86 5.35 -10.37
C GLY A 198 11.86 5.43 -11.52
N SER A 199 12.39 6.62 -11.82
CA SER A 199 13.46 6.82 -12.81
C SER A 199 14.85 6.64 -12.21
N THR A 200 14.99 6.60 -10.88
CA THR A 200 16.28 6.45 -10.20
C THR A 200 16.34 5.22 -9.29
N ASN A 201 15.23 4.52 -9.06
CA ASN A 201 15.24 3.29 -8.28
C ASN A 201 15.70 2.09 -9.13
N PRO A 202 16.89 1.50 -8.88
CA PRO A 202 17.41 0.39 -9.66
C PRO A 202 16.67 -0.93 -9.42
N ARG A 203 15.90 -1.03 -8.33
CA ARG A 203 15.15 -2.24 -7.98
C ARG A 203 13.74 -2.23 -8.54
N LEU A 204 13.19 -1.08 -8.94
CA LEU A 204 11.82 -0.99 -9.43
C LEU A 204 11.68 -1.65 -10.81
N VAL A 205 10.90 -2.73 -10.87
CA VAL A 205 10.62 -3.45 -12.12
C VAL A 205 9.54 -2.75 -12.94
N GLY A 206 8.51 -2.22 -12.27
CA GLY A 206 7.44 -1.48 -12.90
C GLY A 206 6.20 -1.37 -12.02
N ARG A 207 5.17 -0.69 -12.54
CA ARG A 207 3.95 -0.34 -11.79
C ARG A 207 2.67 -0.62 -12.58
N LEU A 208 1.65 -1.12 -11.90
CA LEU A 208 0.33 -1.42 -12.46
C LEU A 208 -0.73 -0.58 -11.78
N MET A 209 -1.36 0.34 -12.53
CA MET A 209 -2.37 1.24 -11.97
C MET A 209 -3.66 0.46 -11.69
N ILE A 210 -4.17 0.57 -10.47
CA ILE A 210 -5.41 -0.09 -10.03
C ILE A 210 -6.49 0.90 -9.61
N GLY A 211 -6.14 2.17 -9.42
CA GLY A 211 -6.99 3.11 -8.72
C GLY A 211 -6.58 4.57 -8.82
N LYS A 212 -7.46 5.43 -8.29
CA LYS A 212 -7.33 6.89 -8.31
C LYS A 212 -7.80 7.42 -6.97
N LEU A 213 -7.05 8.38 -6.43
CA LEU A 213 -7.49 9.08 -5.23
C LEU A 213 -8.37 10.29 -5.58
N PRO A 214 -9.38 10.60 -4.76
CA PRO A 214 -10.11 11.85 -4.84
C PRO A 214 -9.16 13.05 -4.76
N SER A 215 -9.49 14.14 -5.46
CA SER A 215 -8.74 15.40 -5.35
C SER A 215 -8.68 15.87 -3.90
N GLY A 216 -7.49 16.28 -3.44
CA GLY A 216 -7.29 16.77 -2.08
C GLY A 216 -6.90 15.71 -1.06
N LYS A 217 -6.97 14.41 -1.42
CA LYS A 217 -6.34 13.36 -0.62
C LYS A 217 -4.82 13.43 -0.82
N VAL A 218 -4.09 13.45 0.29
CA VAL A 218 -2.62 13.55 0.33
C VAL A 218 -2.04 12.24 0.88
N TYR A 219 -0.73 12.09 0.73
CA TYR A 219 0.08 11.00 1.25
C TYR A 219 -0.25 10.58 2.69
N ASP A 220 -0.37 11.53 3.61
CA ASP A 220 -0.66 11.27 5.03
C ASP A 220 -1.95 10.45 5.23
N GLU A 221 -2.98 10.70 4.43
CA GLU A 221 -4.24 9.96 4.53
C GLU A 221 -4.12 8.51 4.02
N ILE A 222 -3.21 8.28 3.08
CA ILE A 222 -2.91 6.94 2.57
C ILE A 222 -2.04 6.17 3.54
N GLU A 223 -1.06 6.85 4.14
CA GLU A 223 -0.26 6.28 5.21
C GLU A 223 -1.17 5.86 6.38
N GLU A 224 -2.03 6.75 6.86
CA GLU A 224 -2.97 6.46 7.96
C GLU A 224 -3.94 5.33 7.60
N PHE A 225 -4.31 5.20 6.32
CA PHE A 225 -5.16 4.11 5.85
C PHE A 225 -4.41 2.77 5.81
N LEU A 226 -3.20 2.75 5.22
CA LEU A 226 -2.42 1.54 5.00
C LEU A 226 -1.79 1.01 6.29
N CYS A 227 -1.39 1.88 7.22
CA CYS A 227 -0.79 1.47 8.49
C CYS A 227 -1.77 0.76 9.43
N LYS A 228 -3.09 0.90 9.19
CA LYS A 228 -4.15 0.21 9.94
C LYS A 228 -4.47 -1.19 9.39
N LEU A 229 -3.92 -1.55 8.23
CA LEU A 229 -4.12 -2.88 7.68
C LEU A 229 -3.36 -3.92 8.52
N PRO A 230 -3.91 -5.13 8.71
CA PRO A 230 -3.20 -6.18 9.41
C PRO A 230 -1.89 -6.48 8.69
N LEU A 231 -0.79 -6.51 9.46
CA LEU A 231 0.49 -6.98 8.98
C LEU A 231 0.46 -8.50 8.84
N PRO A 232 1.32 -9.08 7.98
CA PRO A 232 1.44 -10.52 7.89
C PRO A 232 1.71 -11.16 9.25
N VAL A 233 1.10 -12.32 9.49
CA VAL A 233 1.28 -13.07 10.74
C VAL A 233 2.56 -13.91 10.67
N GLU A 234 3.45 -13.76 11.66
CA GLU A 234 4.66 -14.55 11.77
C GLU A 234 4.38 -16.06 11.86
N GLY A 235 5.22 -16.87 11.23
CA GLY A 235 5.09 -18.33 11.22
C GLY A 235 3.96 -18.87 10.33
N THR A 236 3.31 -18.01 9.54
CA THR A 236 2.33 -18.39 8.52
C THR A 236 2.90 -18.27 7.11
N ASP A 237 2.09 -18.52 6.08
CA ASP A 237 2.45 -18.29 4.68
C ASP A 237 2.21 -16.83 4.23
N GLU A 238 1.72 -15.97 5.13
CA GLU A 238 1.50 -14.55 4.86
C GLU A 238 2.81 -13.80 4.66
N ASN A 239 2.81 -12.81 3.76
CA ASN A 239 3.97 -12.02 3.40
C ASN A 239 3.57 -10.71 2.70
N CYS A 240 4.52 -9.99 2.08
CA CYS A 240 4.23 -8.76 1.33
C CYS A 240 3.13 -8.90 0.26
N ILE A 241 2.96 -10.09 -0.32
CA ILE A 241 1.94 -10.36 -1.33
C ILE A 241 0.56 -10.45 -0.69
N SER A 242 0.40 -11.15 0.44
CA SER A 242 -0.88 -11.22 1.16
C SER A 242 -1.29 -9.83 1.66
N TRP A 243 -0.32 -9.04 2.16
CA TRP A 243 -0.56 -7.65 2.54
C TRP A 243 -1.01 -6.78 1.35
N VAL A 244 -0.38 -6.90 0.19
CA VAL A 244 -0.82 -6.19 -1.03
C VAL A 244 -2.22 -6.60 -1.46
N LYS A 245 -2.59 -7.89 -1.39
CA LYS A 245 -3.96 -8.34 -1.66
C LYS A 245 -4.96 -7.67 -0.70
N THR A 246 -4.67 -7.67 0.60
CA THR A 246 -5.47 -7.00 1.63
C THR A 246 -5.63 -5.51 1.33
N ALA A 247 -4.55 -4.83 0.94
CA ALA A 247 -4.58 -3.41 0.59
C ALA A 247 -5.44 -3.12 -0.64
N ILE A 248 -5.33 -3.94 -1.70
CA ILE A 248 -6.19 -3.82 -2.89
C ILE A 248 -7.67 -3.93 -2.50
N GLU A 249 -8.01 -4.96 -1.73
CA GLU A 249 -9.40 -5.15 -1.29
C GLU A 249 -9.89 -3.99 -0.41
N ALA A 250 -9.04 -3.49 0.49
CA ALA A 250 -9.37 -2.34 1.32
C ALA A 250 -9.63 -1.09 0.47
N PHE A 251 -8.82 -0.85 -0.56
CA PHE A 251 -9.08 0.23 -1.52
C PHE A 251 -10.35 0.03 -2.35
N GLN A 252 -10.71 -1.20 -2.68
CA GLN A 252 -11.97 -1.50 -3.37
C GLN A 252 -13.20 -1.28 -2.46
N LYS A 253 -13.04 -1.43 -1.15
CA LYS A 253 -14.09 -1.29 -0.13
C LYS A 253 -14.13 0.11 0.52
N SER A 254 -13.24 1.03 0.13
CA SER A 254 -13.15 2.36 0.76
C SER A 254 -14.43 3.19 0.55
N SER A 255 -14.76 4.02 1.55
CA SER A 255 -15.97 4.86 1.60
C SER A 255 -15.60 6.35 1.72
N PRO A 256 -16.34 7.30 1.12
CA PRO A 256 -17.65 7.17 0.44
C PRO A 256 -17.58 6.62 -0.99
N ARG A 257 -16.39 6.48 -1.57
CA ARG A 257 -16.18 5.89 -2.89
C ARG A 257 -14.94 4.98 -2.87
N PRO A 258 -14.95 3.87 -3.62
CA PRO A 258 -13.78 3.02 -3.82
C PRO A 258 -12.62 3.82 -4.43
N TRP A 259 -11.40 3.58 -3.93
CA TRP A 259 -10.18 4.17 -4.45
C TRP A 259 -9.53 3.29 -5.53
N ALA A 260 -9.82 1.99 -5.52
CA ALA A 260 -9.44 1.04 -6.57
C ALA A 260 -10.68 0.49 -7.31
N GLU A 261 -10.50 0.07 -8.56
CA GLU A 261 -11.60 -0.54 -9.32
C GLU A 261 -11.93 -1.95 -8.80
N GLY A 262 -13.21 -2.32 -8.87
CA GLY A 262 -13.69 -3.65 -8.49
C GLY A 262 -13.32 -4.71 -9.54
N PHE A 263 -12.15 -5.32 -9.37
CA PHE A 263 -11.68 -6.47 -10.15
C PHE A 263 -11.36 -7.65 -9.22
N ASN A 264 -11.30 -8.86 -9.78
CA ASN A 264 -10.89 -10.03 -9.02
C ASN A 264 -9.38 -9.96 -8.72
N VAL A 265 -9.03 -9.93 -7.43
CA VAL A 265 -7.65 -9.71 -6.95
C VAL A 265 -6.73 -10.86 -7.36
N ASP A 266 -7.15 -12.12 -7.23
CA ASP A 266 -6.30 -13.26 -7.58
C ASP A 266 -5.95 -13.30 -9.08
N LYS A 267 -6.93 -13.03 -9.95
CA LYS A 267 -6.69 -12.88 -11.40
C LYS A 267 -5.75 -11.73 -11.69
N PHE A 268 -5.88 -10.61 -10.97
CA PHE A 268 -4.95 -9.50 -11.09
C PHE A 268 -3.53 -9.92 -10.71
N MET A 269 -3.33 -10.67 -9.62
CA MET A 269 -1.98 -11.09 -9.19
C MET A 269 -1.29 -11.96 -10.25
N VAL A 270 -2.02 -12.86 -10.90
CA VAL A 270 -1.50 -13.66 -12.04
C VAL A 270 -1.03 -12.73 -13.17
N VAL A 271 -1.89 -11.80 -13.61
CA VAL A 271 -1.57 -10.88 -14.70
C VAL A 271 -0.42 -9.95 -14.34
N ALA A 272 -0.40 -9.47 -13.09
CA ALA A 272 0.63 -8.59 -12.59
C ALA A 272 1.99 -9.27 -12.58
N PHE A 273 2.05 -10.50 -12.05
CA PHE A 273 3.25 -11.30 -12.03
C PHE A 273 3.83 -11.53 -13.44
N GLU A 274 2.99 -11.93 -14.40
CA GLU A 274 3.42 -12.13 -15.78
C GLU A 274 3.94 -10.84 -16.44
N LYS A 275 3.34 -9.68 -16.13
CA LYS A 275 3.83 -8.38 -16.61
C LYS A 275 5.18 -8.01 -16.00
N PHE A 276 5.33 -8.13 -14.68
CA PHE A 276 6.59 -7.83 -14.00
C PHE A 276 7.70 -8.75 -14.49
N LYS A 277 7.41 -10.04 -14.66
CA LYS A 277 8.32 -11.02 -15.28
C LYS A 277 8.76 -10.60 -16.67
N LYS A 278 7.81 -10.22 -17.53
CA LYS A 278 8.12 -9.74 -18.89
C LYS A 278 8.97 -8.47 -18.87
N TRP A 279 8.72 -7.54 -17.97
CA TRP A 279 9.49 -6.30 -17.89
C TRP A 279 10.89 -6.54 -17.36
N HIS A 280 11.04 -7.32 -16.30
CA HIS A 280 12.33 -7.64 -15.70
C HIS A 280 13.27 -8.39 -16.65
N ARG A 281 12.74 -9.21 -17.57
CA ARG A 281 13.53 -9.96 -18.55
C ARG A 281 14.03 -9.15 -19.75
N ARG A 282 13.76 -7.84 -19.81
CA ARG A 282 14.29 -6.97 -20.87
C ARG A 282 15.66 -6.46 -20.47
N ASP A 283 16.59 -6.31 -21.41
CA ASP A 283 17.93 -5.78 -21.10
C ASP A 283 17.93 -4.33 -20.58
N ASP A 284 16.89 -3.56 -20.91
CA ASP A 284 16.72 -2.15 -20.56
C ASP A 284 15.72 -1.93 -19.41
N TRP A 285 15.47 -2.94 -18.58
CA TRP A 285 14.42 -2.86 -17.56
C TRP A 285 14.74 -1.86 -16.44
N GLN A 286 16.01 -1.74 -16.05
CA GLN A 286 16.45 -0.86 -14.98
C GLN A 286 16.18 0.60 -15.34
N PHE A 287 15.60 1.37 -14.41
CA PHE A 287 15.25 2.78 -14.61
C PHE A 287 14.24 3.06 -15.73
N SER A 288 13.64 2.02 -16.32
CA SER A 288 12.65 2.15 -17.40
C SER A 288 11.38 2.89 -16.95
N ASN A 289 11.18 3.02 -15.63
CA ASN A 289 10.07 3.75 -15.01
C ASN A 289 8.69 3.27 -15.52
N ILE A 290 8.62 2.02 -16.02
CA ILE A 290 7.44 1.49 -16.72
C ILE A 290 6.24 1.49 -15.80
N LYS A 291 5.13 2.00 -16.33
CA LYS A 291 3.82 1.91 -15.71
C LYS A 291 2.74 1.71 -16.74
N VAL A 292 1.78 0.84 -16.46
CA VAL A 292 0.62 0.64 -17.31
C VAL A 292 -0.64 0.65 -16.48
N ASN A 293 -1.75 1.02 -17.12
CA ASN A 293 -3.05 0.94 -16.49
C ASN A 293 -3.55 -0.51 -16.55
N TYR A 294 -3.82 -1.13 -15.40
CA TYR A 294 -4.48 -2.44 -15.40
C TYR A 294 -5.97 -2.29 -15.70
N THR A 295 -6.55 -1.17 -15.29
CA THR A 295 -7.98 -0.93 -15.32
C THR A 295 -8.34 -0.01 -16.49
N ASP A 296 -8.20 -0.52 -17.71
CA ASP A 296 -8.51 0.25 -18.94
C ASP A 296 -10.00 0.50 -19.19
N ASN A 297 -10.86 0.02 -18.29
CA ASN A 297 -12.26 0.44 -18.26
C ASN A 297 -12.32 1.86 -17.69
N ARG A 298 -12.73 2.83 -18.52
CA ARG A 298 -12.94 4.24 -18.13
C ARG A 298 -14.07 4.46 -17.11
N ARG A 299 -14.37 3.47 -16.25
CA ARG A 299 -15.44 3.51 -15.25
C ARG A 299 -14.96 4.19 -13.99
N PHE A 300 -14.65 5.48 -14.10
CA PHE A 300 -14.70 6.39 -12.95
C PHE A 300 -15.63 7.54 -13.34
N PRO A 301 -16.68 7.84 -12.54
CA PRO A 301 -17.56 8.97 -12.78
C PRO A 301 -16.81 10.31 -12.69
#